data_AF-A0A061B175-F1
#
_entry.id   AF-A0A061B175-F1
#
_cell.length_a   1.000
_cell.length_b   1.000
_cell.length_c   1.000
_cell.angle_alpha   90.00
_cell.angle_beta   90.00
_cell.angle_gamma   90.00
#
_symmetry.space_group_name_H-M   'P 1'
#
loop_
_entity.id
_entity.type
_entity.pdbx_description
1 polymer ?
#
loop_
_entity_poly.entity_id
_entity_poly.type
_entity_poly.pdbx_seq_one_letter_code
_entity_poly.pdbx_strand_id
1 'polypeptide(L)' 'MNNPYEEEQQVVISRILGTVEKLNESMLELNRSIEQVNAYNASTAEIVELWTSYMRNVQWNLQSQKTLHPPV' A
#
# COMPACT_ATOMS: atom_id res chain seq x y z
N MET A 1 -39.76 29.41 -23.26
CA MET A 1 -38.91 28.38 -23.86
C MET A 1 -37.60 28.39 -23.10
N ASN A 2 -37.16 27.24 -22.57
CA ASN A 2 -35.87 27.16 -21.88
C ASN A 2 -34.75 27.47 -22.87
N ASN A 3 -33.71 28.12 -22.38
CA ASN A 3 -32.56 28.50 -23.18
C ASN A 3 -31.81 27.22 -23.60
N PRO A 4 -31.65 26.90 -24.90
CA PRO A 4 -31.01 25.67 -25.35
C PRO A 4 -29.56 25.49 -24.85
N TYR A 5 -28.85 26.59 -24.56
CA TYR A 5 -27.51 26.54 -23.95
C TYR A 5 -27.54 26.01 -22.51
N GLU A 6 -28.63 26.21 -21.79
CA GLU A 6 -28.80 25.78 -20.41
C GLU A 6 -29.04 24.26 -20.32
N GLU A 7 -29.79 23.70 -21.27
CA GLU A 7 -29.98 22.25 -21.40
C GLU A 7 -28.66 21.53 -21.73
N GLU A 8 -27.86 22.07 -22.66
CA GLU A 8 -26.54 21.50 -22.97
C GLU A 8 -25.59 21.57 -21.77
N GLN A 9 -25.57 22.68 -21.04
CA GLN A 9 -24.77 22.82 -19.82
C GLN A 9 -25.17 21.80 -18.76
N GLN A 10 -26.46 21.56 -18.56
CA GLN A 10 -26.92 20.54 -17.61
C GLN A 10 -26.47 19.13 -17.99
N VAL A 11 -26.47 18.78 -19.28
CA VAL A 11 -25.98 17.47 -19.75
C VAL A 11 -24.48 17.31 -19.47
N VAL A 12 -23.68 18.36 -19.72
CA VAL A 12 -22.23 18.33 -19.43
C VAL A 12 -21.98 18.19 -17.93
N ILE A 13 -22.68 18.95 -17.10
CA ILE A 13 -22.55 18.87 -15.63
C ILE A 13 -22.94 17.48 -15.13
N SER A 14 -24.02 16.89 -15.64
CA SER A 14 -24.43 15.53 -15.28
C SER A 14 -23.35 14.49 -15.61
N ARG A 15 -22.69 14.61 -16.78
CA ARG A 15 -21.56 13.74 -17.14
C ARG A 15 -20.36 13.93 -16.24
N ILE A 16 -20.03 15.18 -15.88
CA ILE A 16 -18.93 15.49 -14.96
C ILE A 16 -19.22 14.85 -13.60
N LEU A 17 -20.42 15.04 -13.06
CA LEU A 17 -20.82 14.46 -11.78
C LEU A 17 -20.71 12.93 -11.78
N GLY A 18 -21.27 12.26 -12.79
CA GLY A 18 -21.17 10.80 -12.91
C GLY A 18 -19.73 10.30 -13.11
N THR A 19 -18.86 11.11 -13.72
CA THR A 19 -17.43 10.78 -13.86
C THR A 19 -16.70 10.92 -12.52
N VAL A 20 -16.98 11.98 -11.76
CA VAL A 20 -16.41 12.22 -10.42
C VAL A 20 -16.87 11.14 -9.43
N GLU A 21 -18.13 10.70 -9.52
CA GLU A 21 -18.65 9.60 -8.71
C GLU A 21 -17.86 8.30 -8.95
N LYS A 22 -17.70 7.89 -10.21
CA LYS A 22 -16.89 6.71 -10.59
C LYS A 22 -15.42 6.83 -10.19
N LEU A 23 -14.85 8.04 -10.28
CA LEU A 23 -13.49 8.29 -9.80
C LEU A 23 -13.39 8.06 -8.29
N ASN A 24 -14.34 8.56 -7.52
CA ASN A 24 -14.39 8.34 -6.07
C ASN A 24 -14.52 6.84 -5.73
N GLU A 25 -15.40 6.11 -6.42
CA GLU A 25 -15.52 4.66 -6.25
C GLU A 25 -14.19 3.93 -6.53
N SER A 26 -13.51 4.31 -7.62
CA SER A 26 -12.22 3.74 -8.00
C SER A 26 -11.13 4.05 -6.96
N MET A 27 -11.12 5.28 -6.42
CA MET A 27 -10.20 5.68 -5.35
C MET A 27 -10.46 4.93 -4.04
N LEU A 28 -11.73 4.66 -3.70
CA LEU A 28 -12.07 3.84 -2.54
C LEU A 28 -11.58 2.40 -2.70
N GLU A 29 -11.69 1.82 -3.89
CA GLU A 29 -11.18 0.48 -4.17
C GLU A 29 -9.63 0.44 -4.14
N LEU A 30 -8.99 1.47 -4.66
CA LEU A 30 -7.53 1.63 -4.56
C LEU A 30 -7.08 1.69 -3.11
N ASN A 31 -7.75 2.47 -2.26
CA ASN A 31 -7.44 2.56 -0.84
C ASN A 31 -7.58 1.19 -0.14
N ARG A 32 -8.66 0.45 -0.42
CA ARG A 32 -8.85 -0.92 0.10
C ARG A 32 -7.73 -1.85 -0.33
N SER A 33 -7.31 -1.78 -1.60
CA SER A 33 -6.21 -2.59 -2.13
C SER A 33 -4.87 -2.27 -1.45
N ILE A 34 -4.58 -0.98 -1.24
CA ILE A 34 -3.37 -0.54 -0.53
C ILE A 34 -3.39 -0.99 0.93
N GLU A 35 -4.53 -0.91 1.60
CA GLU A 35 -4.69 -1.37 2.98
C GLU A 35 -4.37 -2.87 3.10
N GLN A 36 -4.87 -3.69 2.17
CA GLN A 36 -4.55 -5.12 2.12
C GLN A 36 -3.06 -5.36 1.93
N VAL A 37 -2.42 -4.69 0.96
CA VAL A 37 -0.97 -4.79 0.72
C VAL A 37 -0.17 -4.41 1.97
N ASN A 38 -0.56 -3.33 2.66
CA ASN A 38 0.08 -2.89 3.89
C ASN A 38 -0.04 -3.94 5.01
N ALA A 39 -1.21 -4.59 5.15
CA ALA A 39 -1.40 -5.65 6.12
C ALA A 39 -0.46 -6.85 5.84
N TYR A 40 -0.32 -7.27 4.59
CA TYR A 40 0.63 -8.33 4.21
C TYR A 40 2.09 -7.94 4.48
N ASN A 41 2.44 -6.68 4.21
CA ASN A 41 3.79 -6.16 4.46
C ASN A 41 4.11 -6.10 5.96
N ALA A 42 3.13 -5.78 6.81
CA ALA A 42 3.31 -5.75 8.26
C ALA A 42 3.72 -7.13 8.81
N SER A 43 3.03 -8.20 8.40
CA SER A 43 3.39 -9.58 8.78
C SER A 43 4.79 -9.98 8.29
N THR A 44 5.17 -9.54 7.09
CA THR A 44 6.51 -9.79 6.54
C THR A 44 7.58 -9.05 7.34
N ALA A 45 7.32 -7.80 7.72
CA ALA A 45 8.24 -6.98 8.50
C ALA A 45 8.52 -7.60 9.89
N GLU A 46 7.52 -8.16 10.55
CA GLU A 46 7.69 -8.87 11.83
C GLU A 46 8.65 -10.06 11.70
N ILE A 47 8.48 -10.88 10.65
CA ILE A 47 9.36 -12.03 10.39
C ILE A 47 10.80 -11.55 10.10
N VAL A 48 10.96 -10.47 9.33
CA VAL A 48 12.28 -9.87 9.06
C VAL A 48 12.95 -9.39 10.35
N GLU A 49 12.21 -8.79 11.27
CA GLU A 49 12.74 -8.35 12.57
C GLU A 49 13.21 -9.53 13.43
N LEU A 50 12.42 -10.60 13.49
CA LEU A 50 12.77 -11.83 14.21
C LEU A 50 14.05 -12.45 13.64
N TRP A 51 14.14 -12.61 12.32
CA TRP A 51 15.32 -13.15 11.65
C TRP A 51 16.56 -12.27 11.87
N THR A 52 16.40 -10.96 11.77
CA THR A 52 17.50 -10.00 11.99
C THR A 52 18.02 -10.10 13.43
N SER A 53 17.11 -10.21 14.41
CA SER A 53 17.47 -10.35 15.81
C SER A 53 18.15 -11.69 16.09
N TYR A 54 17.63 -12.78 15.52
CA TYR A 54 18.26 -14.10 15.61
C TYR A 54 19.67 -14.10 15.03
N MET A 55 19.85 -13.59 13.80
CA MET A 55 21.15 -13.51 13.14
C MET A 55 22.15 -12.69 13.96
N ARG A 56 21.71 -11.53 14.50
CA ARG A 56 22.55 -10.70 15.37
C ARG A 56 23.01 -11.45 16.62
N ASN A 57 22.12 -12.20 17.26
CA ASN A 57 22.45 -12.98 18.45
C ASN A 57 23.41 -14.13 18.13
N VAL A 58 23.20 -14.84 17.02
CA VAL A 58 24.10 -15.92 16.57
C VAL A 58 25.49 -15.35 16.27
N GLN A 59 25.56 -14.26 15.50
CA GLN A 59 26.82 -13.60 15.18
C GLN A 59 27.56 -13.18 16.45
N TRP A 60 26.87 -12.55 17.41
CA TRP A 60 27.47 -12.12 18.67
C TRP A 60 28.01 -13.30 19.49
N ASN A 61 27.25 -14.39 19.59
CA ASN A 61 27.69 -15.59 20.32
C ASN A 61 28.92 -16.24 19.66
N LEU A 62 28.91 -16.39 18.34
CA LEU A 62 30.04 -16.97 17.60
C LEU A 62 31.30 -16.11 17.69
N GLN A 63 31.16 -14.78 17.66
CA GLN A 63 32.28 -13.84 17.90
C GLN A 63 32.82 -13.99 19.31
N SER A 64 31.92 -14.06 20.31
CA SER A 64 32.28 -14.17 21.73
C SER A 64 32.98 -15.50 22.05
N GLN A 65 32.58 -16.58 21.38
CA GLN A 65 33.19 -17.92 21.53
C GLN A 65 34.44 -18.11 20.65
N LYS A 66 34.84 -17.12 19.83
CA LYS A 66 35.90 -17.22 18.81
C LYS A 66 35.71 -18.35 17.80
N THR A 67 34.47 -18.77 17.57
CA THR A 67 34.07 -19.83 16.63
C THR A 67 33.49 -19.28 15.32
N LEU A 68 33.50 -17.96 15.13
CA LEU A 68 33.05 -17.33 13.90
C LEU A 68 34.00 -17.68 12.73
N HIS A 69 33.56 -18.55 11.84
CA HIS A 69 34.25 -18.82 10.58
C HIS A 69 33.84 -17.77 9.51
N PRO A 70 34.74 -17.41 8.57
CA PRO A 70 34.37 -16.53 7.46
C PRO A 70 33.25 -17.15 6.62
N PRO A 71 32.34 -16.34 6.05
CA PRO A 71 31.30 -16.85 5.15
C PRO A 71 31.93 -17.52 3.92
N VAL A 72 31.42 -18.68 3.55
CA VAL A 72 31.72 -19.42 2.30
C VAL A 72 30.82 -18.96 1.17
#